data_AF-A0A8H5B1E2-F1
#
_entry.id   AF-A0A8H5B1E2-F1
#
_cell.length_a   1.000
_cell.length_b   1.000
_cell.length_c   1.000
_cell.angle_alpha   90.00
_cell.angle_beta   90.00
_cell.angle_gamma   90.00
#
_symmetry.space_group_name_H-M   'P 1'
#
loop_
_entity.id
_entity.type
_entity.pdbx_description
1 polymer ?
#
loop_
_entity_poly.entity_id
_entity_poly.type
_entity_poly.pdbx_seq_one_letter_code
_entity_poly.pdbx_strand_id
1 'polypeptide(L)'
;MFDNGAQEYLMKYGGNIEHLAKIAPHQTVLPPAQYNYGLGNQAIEIVAQALTTDGTTFEGRSAMDVVGHVMSKWAADKAFKDAGFSEGQGRDLVGVVELHDCFASNEVKPNLIQSHIHTHLFLVARHLPYAGLCKKDEAHTLVERGDNTYGGKYVGNSSGGLKAKCHSLGATGIGMHFYIMMQLREWAGPMQASRLFDIPDKRGKFGLIHNVGLGGAVVVSLLHRSEFYKPGRKYGRDGLGYNHAHECRLVTMADVDKVMSKTASRYVLQ
;
A
#
# COMPACT_ATOMS: atom_id res chain seq x y z
N MET A 1 0.44 2.21 -23.68
CA MET A 1 -0.93 2.48 -24.18
C MET A 1 -1.76 3.37 -23.24
N PHE A 2 -1.41 3.53 -21.95
CA PHE A 2 -2.15 4.39 -21.00
C PHE A 2 -1.50 5.75 -20.68
N ASP A 3 -0.28 6.02 -21.17
CA ASP A 3 0.43 7.29 -20.91
C ASP A 3 -0.16 8.47 -21.71
N ASN A 4 -0.71 8.18 -22.90
CA ASN A 4 -1.23 9.22 -23.79
C ASN A 4 -2.56 9.82 -23.34
N GLY A 5 -3.37 9.10 -22.54
CA GLY A 5 -4.70 9.60 -22.15
C GLY A 5 -4.66 10.78 -21.19
N ALA A 6 -3.70 10.78 -20.26
CA ALA A 6 -3.46 11.91 -19.36
C ALA A 6 -2.86 13.10 -20.13
N GLN A 7 -1.94 12.84 -21.04
CA GLN A 7 -1.37 13.88 -21.91
C GLN A 7 -2.42 14.50 -22.84
N GLU A 8 -3.28 13.71 -23.48
CA GLU A 8 -4.38 14.19 -24.32
C GLU A 8 -5.39 15.01 -23.52
N TYR A 9 -5.74 14.57 -22.32
CA TYR A 9 -6.62 15.33 -21.43
C TYR A 9 -6.00 16.68 -21.04
N LEU A 10 -4.72 16.69 -20.67
CA LEU A 10 -3.99 17.91 -20.35
C LEU A 10 -3.89 18.84 -21.58
N MET A 11 -3.57 18.33 -22.77
CA MET A 11 -3.53 19.13 -24.00
C MET A 11 -4.92 19.70 -24.37
N LYS A 12 -5.99 18.90 -24.23
CA LYS A 12 -7.35 19.32 -24.56
C LYS A 12 -7.89 20.41 -23.64
N TYR A 13 -7.49 20.41 -22.38
CA TYR A 13 -7.98 21.35 -21.36
C TYR A 13 -6.91 22.35 -20.87
N GLY A 14 -5.78 22.48 -21.57
CA GLY A 14 -4.73 23.46 -21.27
C GLY A 14 -3.86 23.15 -20.04
N GLY A 15 -3.88 21.91 -19.56
CA GLY A 15 -2.96 21.40 -18.55
C GLY A 15 -1.54 21.23 -19.10
N ASN A 16 -0.51 21.58 -18.32
CA ASN A 16 0.89 21.37 -18.69
C ASN A 16 1.71 20.90 -17.48
N ILE A 17 2.98 20.56 -17.70
CA ILE A 17 3.85 20.06 -16.64
C ILE A 17 4.07 21.09 -15.51
N GLU A 18 3.95 22.39 -15.81
CA GLU A 18 4.02 23.45 -14.80
C GLU A 18 2.76 23.49 -13.93
N HIS A 19 1.58 23.18 -14.48
CA HIS A 19 0.35 22.99 -13.72
C HIS A 19 0.47 21.81 -12.75
N LEU A 20 1.09 20.71 -13.15
CA LEU A 20 1.37 19.58 -12.25
C LEU A 20 2.44 19.95 -11.20
N ALA A 21 3.49 20.67 -11.60
CA ALA A 21 4.54 21.13 -10.72
C ALA A 21 4.06 22.15 -9.66
N LYS A 22 2.97 22.88 -9.92
CA LYS A 22 2.28 23.75 -8.93
C LYS A 22 1.49 22.99 -7.88
N ILE A 23 1.14 21.72 -8.13
CA ILE A 23 0.48 20.83 -7.15
C ILE A 23 1.54 20.06 -6.34
N ALA A 24 2.73 19.89 -6.91
CA ALA A 24 3.86 19.19 -6.30
C ALA A 24 4.65 19.93 -5.19
N PRO A 25 4.59 21.26 -4.94
CA PRO A 25 5.49 21.88 -3.99
C PRO A 25 4.81 21.96 -2.61
N HIS A 26 5.10 20.97 -1.77
CA HIS A 26 5.33 21.08 -0.31
C HIS A 26 5.39 19.66 0.28
N GLN A 27 6.52 18.98 0.09
CA GLN A 27 6.78 17.65 0.67
C GLN A 27 7.13 17.67 2.18
N THR A 28 7.05 18.81 2.86
CA THR A 28 7.37 18.92 4.30
C THR A 28 6.42 19.80 5.10
N VAL A 29 5.36 20.34 4.48
CA VAL A 29 4.34 21.12 5.19
C VAL A 29 3.02 20.40 4.97
N LEU A 30 2.37 19.95 6.04
CA LEU A 30 1.03 19.38 5.94
C LEU A 30 0.16 20.38 5.14
N PRO A 31 -0.64 19.92 4.16
CA PRO A 31 -1.52 20.81 3.40
C PRO A 31 -2.28 21.73 4.35
N PRO A 32 -2.46 23.03 4.03
CA PRO A 32 -3.15 23.97 4.92
C PRO A 32 -4.51 23.47 5.42
N ALA A 33 -5.20 22.67 4.59
CA ALA A 33 -6.44 21.99 4.96
C ALA A 33 -6.31 21.08 6.20
N GLN A 34 -5.18 20.39 6.41
CA GLN A 34 -5.01 19.53 7.58
C GLN A 34 -4.92 20.33 8.88
N TYR A 35 -4.27 21.50 8.86
CA TYR A 35 -4.22 22.41 10.00
C TYR A 35 -5.54 23.14 10.21
N ASN A 36 -6.11 23.71 9.14
CA ASN A 36 -7.32 24.53 9.20
C ASN A 36 -8.57 23.73 9.59
N TYR A 37 -8.62 22.43 9.29
CA TYR A 37 -9.75 21.56 9.61
C TYR A 37 -9.43 20.51 10.68
N GLY A 38 -8.28 20.61 11.36
CA GLY A 38 -7.91 19.68 12.43
C GLY A 38 -7.74 18.22 11.97
N LEU A 39 -7.49 17.99 10.67
CA LEU A 39 -7.34 16.66 10.09
C LEU A 39 -5.92 16.09 10.25
N GLY A 40 -5.00 16.82 10.89
CA GLY A 40 -3.65 16.30 11.14
C GLY A 40 -3.68 14.98 11.92
N ASN A 41 -4.53 14.82 12.93
CA ASN A 41 -4.50 13.64 13.80
C ASN A 41 -4.89 12.31 13.11
N GLN A 42 -5.44 12.35 11.90
CA GLN A 42 -5.75 11.17 11.08
C GLN A 42 -4.78 11.02 9.89
N ALA A 43 -3.75 11.85 9.81
CA ALA A 43 -2.73 11.76 8.77
C ALA A 43 -1.90 10.48 8.94
N ILE A 44 -1.73 9.77 7.82
CA ILE A 44 -0.83 8.64 7.68
C ILE A 44 0.29 9.10 6.75
N GLU A 45 1.51 8.98 7.23
CA GLU A 45 2.71 9.41 6.52
C GLU A 45 3.23 8.26 5.66
N ILE A 46 3.68 8.58 4.44
CA ILE A 46 4.55 7.69 3.67
C ILE A 46 5.96 7.96 4.19
N VAL A 47 6.45 7.12 5.09
CA VAL A 47 7.76 7.31 5.73
C VAL A 47 8.92 7.05 4.76
N ALA A 48 8.70 6.15 3.81
CA ALA A 48 9.61 5.90 2.71
C ALA A 48 8.88 5.29 1.52
N GLN A 49 9.36 5.58 0.32
CA GLN A 49 8.91 4.93 -0.90
C GLN A 49 10.10 4.74 -1.85
N ALA A 50 10.23 3.53 -2.37
CA ALA A 50 11.28 3.19 -3.33
C ALA A 50 10.67 2.58 -4.58
N LEU A 51 11.11 3.08 -5.73
CA LEU A 51 10.87 2.47 -7.03
C LEU A 51 12.18 1.85 -7.52
N THR A 52 12.09 0.62 -8.01
CA THR A 52 13.18 -0.04 -8.73
C THR A 52 12.66 -0.64 -10.01
N THR A 53 13.45 -0.51 -11.08
CA THR A 53 13.19 -1.15 -12.36
C THR A 53 14.07 -2.37 -12.52
N ASP A 54 13.86 -3.09 -13.61
CA ASP A 54 14.71 -4.18 -14.05
C ASP A 54 16.19 -3.81 -14.13
N GLY A 55 17.04 -4.73 -13.67
CA GLY A 55 18.49 -4.68 -13.83
C GLY A 55 18.95 -6.01 -14.38
N THR A 56 19.40 -6.92 -13.51
CA THR A 56 19.83 -8.27 -13.89
C THR A 56 18.68 -9.24 -14.22
N THR A 57 17.43 -8.74 -14.32
CA THR A 57 16.18 -9.49 -14.44
C THR A 57 16.22 -10.51 -15.59
N PHE A 58 16.82 -10.13 -16.73
CA PHE A 58 16.90 -10.94 -17.94
C PHE A 58 18.29 -11.53 -18.22
N GLU A 59 19.25 -11.30 -17.33
CA GLU A 59 20.64 -11.74 -17.51
C GLU A 59 20.85 -13.19 -17.06
N GLY A 60 20.02 -13.67 -16.11
CA GLY A 60 20.07 -15.03 -15.57
C GLY A 60 19.04 -15.99 -16.19
N ARG A 61 19.11 -17.26 -15.79
CA ARG A 61 18.09 -18.29 -16.11
C ARG A 61 17.05 -18.49 -14.99
N SER A 62 16.94 -17.53 -14.08
CA SER A 62 16.09 -17.60 -12.90
C SER A 62 14.71 -17.01 -13.22
N ALA A 63 13.67 -17.84 -13.28
CA ALA A 63 12.32 -17.30 -13.47
C ALA A 63 11.85 -16.47 -12.26
N MET A 64 12.47 -16.64 -11.08
CA MET A 64 12.22 -15.78 -9.92
C MET A 64 12.61 -14.33 -10.22
N ASP A 65 13.73 -14.14 -10.93
CA ASP A 65 14.23 -12.80 -11.25
C ASP A 65 13.32 -12.16 -12.29
N VAL A 66 12.86 -12.94 -13.28
CA VAL A 66 11.87 -12.54 -14.29
C VAL A 66 10.55 -12.06 -13.66
N VAL A 67 10.08 -12.72 -12.59
CA VAL A 67 8.87 -12.29 -11.87
C VAL A 67 9.11 -11.19 -10.83
N GLY A 68 10.28 -10.55 -10.85
CA GLY A 68 10.58 -9.35 -10.06
C GLY A 68 11.15 -9.59 -8.67
N HIS A 69 11.80 -10.75 -8.44
CA HIS A 69 12.44 -11.06 -7.17
C HIS A 69 13.54 -10.05 -6.80
N VAL A 70 14.49 -9.82 -7.70
CA VAL A 70 15.61 -8.91 -7.43
C VAL A 70 15.13 -7.48 -7.27
N MET A 71 14.24 -7.02 -8.17
CA MET A 71 13.64 -5.69 -8.10
C MET A 71 12.97 -5.45 -6.75
N SER A 72 12.12 -6.37 -6.28
CA SER A 72 11.41 -6.09 -5.03
C SER A 72 12.29 -6.20 -3.79
N LYS A 73 13.37 -7.00 -3.82
CA LYS A 73 14.38 -6.95 -2.77
C LYS A 73 15.01 -5.56 -2.71
N TRP A 74 15.48 -5.04 -3.85
CA TRP A 74 16.10 -3.72 -3.91
C TRP A 74 15.15 -2.60 -3.48
N ALA A 75 13.89 -2.64 -3.93
CA ALA A 75 12.87 -1.67 -3.51
C ALA A 75 12.63 -1.74 -2.00
N ALA A 76 12.49 -2.94 -1.43
CA ALA A 76 12.28 -3.09 0.01
C ALA A 76 13.50 -2.63 0.81
N ASP A 77 14.71 -3.07 0.45
CA ASP A 77 15.95 -2.66 1.13
C ASP A 77 16.14 -1.14 1.07
N LYS A 78 15.87 -0.54 -0.09
CA LYS A 78 15.92 0.92 -0.25
C LYS A 78 14.86 1.62 0.59
N ALA A 79 13.61 1.14 0.62
CA ALA A 79 12.55 1.75 1.42
C ALA A 79 12.87 1.68 2.94
N PHE A 80 13.36 0.56 3.45
CA PHE A 80 13.77 0.46 4.86
C PHE A 80 14.99 1.33 5.17
N LYS A 81 15.98 1.38 4.27
CA LYS A 81 17.13 2.28 4.40
C LYS A 81 16.71 3.74 4.43
N ASP A 82 15.83 4.16 3.50
CA ASP A 82 15.33 5.53 3.41
C ASP A 82 14.44 5.88 4.62
N ALA A 83 13.80 4.89 5.25
CA ALA A 83 13.08 5.03 6.53
C ALA A 83 14.02 5.07 7.77
N GLY A 84 15.35 5.03 7.57
CA GLY A 84 16.36 5.18 8.63
C GLY A 84 16.83 3.87 9.27
N PHE A 85 16.45 2.71 8.74
CA PHE A 85 16.92 1.43 9.26
C PHE A 85 18.28 1.02 8.68
N SER A 86 19.08 0.35 9.52
CA SER A 86 20.28 -0.36 9.04
C SER A 86 19.90 -1.59 8.24
N GLU A 87 20.85 -2.16 7.51
CA GLU A 87 20.62 -3.36 6.69
C GLU A 87 19.98 -4.48 7.52
N GLY A 88 18.73 -4.79 7.15
CA GLY A 88 17.89 -5.81 7.74
C GLY A 88 17.36 -5.60 9.12
N GLN A 89 17.29 -4.36 9.56
CA GLN A 89 16.47 -3.99 10.70
C GLN A 89 15.12 -3.45 10.22
N GLY A 90 14.15 -3.39 11.14
CA GLY A 90 12.86 -2.70 10.93
C GLY A 90 11.76 -3.51 10.27
N ARG A 91 12.08 -4.59 9.55
CA ARG A 91 11.06 -5.43 8.89
C ARG A 91 10.14 -6.17 9.87
N ASP A 92 10.63 -6.44 11.08
CA ASP A 92 9.88 -7.00 12.20
C ASP A 92 8.87 -6.00 12.81
N LEU A 93 9.04 -4.71 12.52
CA LEU A 93 8.12 -3.64 12.91
C LEU A 93 6.97 -3.46 11.91
N VAL A 94 6.82 -4.34 10.92
CA VAL A 94 5.67 -4.31 10.00
C VAL A 94 4.52 -5.14 10.59
N GLY A 95 3.35 -4.52 10.73
CA GLY A 95 2.17 -5.14 11.33
C GLY A 95 1.08 -5.51 10.32
N VAL A 96 1.04 -4.81 9.18
CA VAL A 96 0.08 -5.06 8.09
C VAL A 96 0.76 -4.90 6.74
N VAL A 97 0.38 -5.74 5.78
CA VAL A 97 0.99 -5.76 4.45
C VAL A 97 -0.09 -5.86 3.38
N GLU A 98 0.00 -5.06 2.33
CA GLU A 98 -0.68 -5.30 1.06
C GLU A 98 0.37 -5.69 0.01
N LEU A 99 0.28 -6.91 -0.51
CA LEU A 99 1.13 -7.50 -1.52
C LEU A 99 0.41 -7.55 -2.86
N HIS A 100 1.17 -7.53 -3.95
CA HIS A 100 0.64 -7.69 -5.29
C HIS A 100 0.46 -9.17 -5.65
N ASP A 101 -0.65 -9.76 -5.18
CA ASP A 101 -1.00 -11.18 -5.30
C ASP A 101 -1.77 -11.54 -6.59
N CYS A 102 -1.34 -11.03 -7.74
CA CYS A 102 -2.02 -11.28 -9.01
C CYS A 102 -2.15 -12.77 -9.39
N PHE A 103 -1.33 -13.65 -8.79
CA PHE A 103 -1.45 -15.10 -8.87
C PHE A 103 -1.29 -15.75 -7.49
N ALA A 104 -1.87 -16.94 -7.27
CA ALA A 104 -1.67 -17.64 -6.00
C ALA A 104 -0.24 -18.07 -5.72
N SER A 105 0.54 -18.29 -6.78
CA SER A 105 1.99 -18.45 -6.72
C SER A 105 2.73 -17.25 -6.14
N ASN A 106 2.10 -16.07 -6.13
CA ASN A 106 2.68 -14.86 -5.58
C ASN A 106 2.52 -14.81 -4.05
N GLU A 107 1.58 -15.57 -3.46
CA GLU A 107 1.31 -15.56 -2.01
C GLU A 107 1.85 -16.77 -1.25
N VAL A 108 1.57 -18.02 -1.67
CA VAL A 108 2.13 -19.32 -1.21
C VAL A 108 1.32 -20.48 -1.82
N LYS A 109 1.98 -21.60 -2.18
CA LYS A 109 1.36 -22.95 -2.25
C LYS A 109 2.37 -24.07 -1.90
N PRO A 110 2.01 -25.03 -1.03
CA PRO A 110 2.79 -26.25 -0.79
C PRO A 110 2.23 -27.41 -1.64
N ASN A 111 3.13 -28.27 -2.13
CA ASN A 111 2.85 -29.66 -2.54
C ASN A 111 2.42 -29.99 -3.99
N LEU A 112 2.78 -29.23 -5.02
CA LEU A 112 2.96 -29.83 -6.35
C LEU A 112 3.72 -28.84 -7.25
N ILE A 113 4.77 -29.34 -7.92
CA ILE A 113 5.60 -28.64 -8.90
C ILE A 113 6.67 -27.74 -8.27
N GLN A 114 7.87 -28.29 -8.30
CA GLN A 114 9.16 -27.69 -8.01
C GLN A 114 9.53 -26.66 -9.10
N SER A 115 8.75 -25.57 -9.22
CA SER A 115 9.09 -24.40 -10.05
C SER A 115 8.14 -23.22 -9.78
N HIS A 116 8.67 -22.12 -9.23
CA HIS A 116 8.12 -20.74 -9.33
C HIS A 116 6.99 -20.26 -8.39
N ILE A 117 6.84 -20.82 -7.18
CA ILE A 117 5.75 -20.46 -6.23
C ILE A 117 6.27 -19.80 -4.93
N HIS A 118 7.22 -18.86 -5.05
CA HIS A 118 7.95 -18.35 -3.87
C HIS A 118 8.23 -16.85 -3.92
N THR A 119 7.43 -15.99 -4.55
CA THR A 119 7.93 -14.62 -4.80
C THR A 119 7.56 -13.61 -3.71
N HIS A 120 6.31 -13.31 -3.33
CA HIS A 120 6.07 -12.06 -2.57
C HIS A 120 6.21 -12.14 -1.06
N LEU A 121 5.84 -13.27 -0.43
CA LEU A 121 6.18 -13.53 0.97
C LEU A 121 7.71 -13.58 1.17
N PHE A 122 8.38 -14.16 0.17
CA PHE A 122 9.83 -14.29 0.06
C PHE A 122 10.53 -12.98 -0.28
N LEU A 123 9.88 -12.05 -0.97
CA LEU A 123 10.46 -10.74 -1.30
C LEU A 123 10.68 -9.87 -0.06
N VAL A 124 9.83 -10.05 0.95
CA VAL A 124 10.05 -9.44 2.26
C VAL A 124 10.95 -10.32 3.14
N ALA A 125 11.02 -11.62 2.87
CA ALA A 125 11.63 -12.62 3.75
C ALA A 125 13.02 -13.18 3.36
N ARG A 126 13.43 -13.15 2.08
CA ARG A 126 14.46 -14.09 1.62
C ARG A 126 15.89 -13.75 2.05
N HIS A 127 16.22 -12.52 2.41
CA HIS A 127 17.64 -12.16 2.53
C HIS A 127 17.99 -11.27 3.69
N LEU A 128 17.77 -11.76 4.92
CA LEU A 128 18.58 -11.42 6.09
C LEU A 128 18.59 -12.57 7.11
N PRO A 129 19.76 -13.06 7.56
CA PRO A 129 19.85 -14.08 8.59
C PRO A 129 19.24 -13.68 9.94
N TYR A 130 18.89 -12.42 10.15
CA TYR A 130 18.11 -11.94 11.29
C TYR A 130 17.20 -10.81 10.81
N ALA A 131 15.89 -10.90 11.08
CA ALA A 131 14.87 -9.84 10.96
C ALA A 131 14.29 -9.49 9.56
N GLY A 132 13.59 -10.43 8.90
CA GLY A 132 12.63 -10.08 7.84
C GLY A 132 11.56 -11.16 7.61
N LEU A 133 10.40 -11.03 8.25
CA LEU A 133 9.19 -11.88 8.22
C LEU A 133 9.34 -13.43 8.35
N CYS A 134 10.08 -14.15 7.50
CA CYS A 134 10.48 -15.57 7.65
C CYS A 134 11.87 -15.84 7.05
N LYS A 135 12.45 -17.02 7.25
CA LYS A 135 13.73 -17.37 6.58
C LYS A 135 13.52 -17.82 5.14
N LYS A 136 14.63 -17.89 4.39
CA LYS A 136 14.67 -18.56 3.07
C LYS A 136 14.13 -19.99 3.21
N ASP A 137 13.31 -20.36 2.24
CA ASP A 137 12.58 -21.62 2.12
C ASP A 137 11.58 -21.95 3.28
N GLU A 138 11.34 -21.02 4.21
CA GLU A 138 10.39 -21.18 5.35
C GLU A 138 9.04 -20.44 5.14
N ALA A 139 8.79 -19.91 3.94
CA ALA A 139 7.55 -19.20 3.62
C ALA A 139 6.28 -20.05 3.85
N HIS A 140 6.33 -21.33 3.48
CA HIS A 140 5.24 -22.28 3.72
C HIS A 140 4.98 -22.48 5.22
N THR A 141 6.04 -22.61 6.02
CA THR A 141 5.95 -22.76 7.47
C THR A 141 5.35 -21.52 8.14
N LEU A 142 5.61 -20.32 7.62
CA LEU A 142 4.98 -19.09 8.09
C LEU A 142 3.46 -19.17 7.92
N VAL A 143 2.99 -19.61 6.75
CA VAL A 143 1.55 -19.78 6.46
C VAL A 143 0.94 -20.87 7.32
N GLU A 144 1.60 -22.02 7.45
CA GLU A 144 1.14 -23.15 8.27
C GLU A 144 0.99 -22.76 9.75
N ARG A 145 1.88 -21.87 10.25
CA ARG A 145 1.79 -21.32 11.61
C ARG A 145 0.74 -20.21 11.77
N GLY A 146 0.15 -19.74 10.67
CA GLY A 146 -0.78 -18.61 10.68
C GLY A 146 -0.10 -17.26 10.98
N ASP A 147 1.21 -17.14 10.75
CA ASP A 147 1.98 -15.94 11.09
C ASP A 147 1.68 -14.74 10.15
N ASN A 148 1.03 -14.96 9.00
CA ASN A 148 0.62 -13.93 8.02
C ASN A 148 -0.88 -13.58 8.06
N THR A 149 -1.63 -14.09 9.04
CA THR A 149 -3.08 -13.81 9.15
C THR A 149 -3.42 -13.20 10.51
N TYR A 150 -4.70 -12.95 10.77
CA TYR A 150 -5.20 -12.40 12.02
C TYR A 150 -4.70 -13.20 13.22
N GLY A 151 -4.07 -12.51 14.19
CA GLY A 151 -3.43 -13.13 15.35
C GLY A 151 -1.99 -13.63 15.11
N GLY A 152 -1.50 -13.58 13.87
CA GLY A 152 -0.13 -13.89 13.49
C GLY A 152 0.87 -12.75 13.79
N LYS A 153 2.05 -12.79 13.18
CA LYS A 153 3.07 -11.72 13.31
C LYS A 153 2.65 -10.45 12.60
N TYR A 154 2.04 -10.58 11.44
CA TYR A 154 1.47 -9.50 10.64
C TYR A 154 0.23 -10.01 9.90
N VAL A 155 -0.62 -9.10 9.46
CA VAL A 155 -1.76 -9.43 8.60
C VAL A 155 -1.44 -9.06 7.16
N GLY A 156 -1.28 -10.07 6.32
CA GLY A 156 -1.13 -9.91 4.87
C GLY A 156 -2.48 -9.83 4.19
N ASN A 157 -2.62 -8.90 3.23
CA ASN A 157 -3.78 -8.77 2.34
C ASN A 157 -5.12 -8.80 3.08
N SER A 158 -5.23 -8.04 4.19
CA SER A 158 -6.45 -7.95 5.02
C SER A 158 -7.71 -7.60 4.23
N SER A 159 -7.51 -6.94 3.09
CA SER A 159 -8.53 -6.55 2.12
C SER A 159 -9.04 -7.69 1.22
N GLY A 160 -8.47 -8.90 1.34
CA GLY A 160 -8.70 -10.05 0.47
C GLY A 160 -7.73 -10.18 -0.71
N GLY A 161 -6.81 -9.22 -0.89
CA GLY A 161 -5.83 -9.25 -1.98
C GLY A 161 -6.45 -9.00 -3.36
N LEU A 162 -5.61 -8.94 -4.39
CA LEU A 162 -5.99 -8.82 -5.80
C LEU A 162 -6.83 -10.02 -6.26
N LYS A 163 -6.66 -11.19 -5.64
CA LYS A 163 -7.48 -12.37 -5.95
C LYS A 163 -8.96 -12.17 -5.65
N ALA A 164 -9.29 -11.56 -4.51
CA ALA A 164 -10.68 -11.33 -4.13
C ALA A 164 -11.21 -10.00 -4.65
N LYS A 165 -10.39 -8.94 -4.60
CA LYS A 165 -10.78 -7.58 -5.00
C LYS A 165 -10.74 -7.32 -6.50
N CYS A 166 -10.22 -8.27 -7.30
CA CYS A 166 -9.84 -8.06 -8.69
C CYS A 166 -8.60 -7.16 -8.85
N HIS A 167 -8.10 -7.04 -10.08
CA HIS A 167 -6.84 -6.37 -10.41
C HIS A 167 -7.03 -5.31 -11.51
N SER A 168 -7.61 -4.16 -11.14
CA SER A 168 -7.63 -2.98 -12.00
C SER A 168 -6.23 -2.34 -12.02
N LEU A 169 -5.43 -2.63 -13.05
CA LEU A 169 -3.99 -2.32 -13.16
C LEU A 169 -3.57 -0.95 -12.59
N GLY A 170 -4.22 0.14 -13.02
CA GLY A 170 -3.87 1.50 -12.57
C GLY A 170 -4.35 1.83 -11.15
N ALA A 171 -5.41 1.18 -10.66
CA ALA A 171 -6.04 1.48 -9.38
C ALA A 171 -5.47 0.62 -8.22
N THR A 172 -4.87 -0.53 -8.52
CA THR A 172 -4.37 -1.47 -7.50
C THR A 172 -3.43 -0.80 -6.50
N GLY A 173 -2.40 -0.08 -6.96
CA GLY A 173 -1.44 0.56 -6.05
C GLY A 173 -2.09 1.55 -5.09
N ILE A 174 -3.03 2.36 -5.57
CA ILE A 174 -3.78 3.32 -4.73
C ILE A 174 -4.71 2.59 -3.77
N GLY A 175 -5.40 1.54 -4.23
CA GLY A 175 -6.26 0.71 -3.38
C GLY A 175 -5.50 0.06 -2.22
N MET A 176 -4.28 -0.42 -2.47
CA MET A 176 -3.42 -0.99 -1.42
C MET A 176 -3.06 0.06 -0.35
N HIS A 177 -2.71 1.29 -0.77
CA HIS A 177 -2.47 2.39 0.17
C HIS A 177 -3.73 2.72 0.98
N PHE A 178 -4.91 2.72 0.35
CA PHE A 178 -6.18 2.94 1.03
C PHE A 178 -6.42 1.92 2.16
N TYR A 179 -6.26 0.62 1.89
CA TYR A 179 -6.49 -0.40 2.91
C TYR A 179 -5.48 -0.33 4.06
N ILE A 180 -4.19 -0.11 3.77
CA ILE A 180 -3.17 0.09 4.81
C ILE A 180 -3.46 1.36 5.63
N MET A 181 -3.88 2.45 5.00
CA MET A 181 -4.29 3.67 5.68
C MET A 181 -5.49 3.42 6.61
N MET A 182 -6.48 2.61 6.19
CA MET A 182 -7.61 2.24 7.05
C MET A 182 -7.16 1.44 8.29
N GLN A 183 -6.21 0.51 8.12
CA GLN A 183 -5.62 -0.23 9.23
C GLN A 183 -4.92 0.69 10.23
N LEU A 184 -4.02 1.55 9.74
CA LEU A 184 -3.25 2.49 10.56
C LEU A 184 -4.14 3.54 11.21
N ARG A 185 -5.30 3.88 10.65
CA ARG A 185 -6.27 4.80 11.29
C ARG A 185 -7.15 4.15 12.36
N GLU A 186 -7.08 2.84 12.55
CA GLU A 186 -8.08 2.06 13.32
C GLU A 186 -9.50 2.16 12.74
N TRP A 187 -9.60 2.21 11.41
CA TRP A 187 -10.86 2.35 10.69
C TRP A 187 -11.24 1.10 9.91
N ALA A 188 -10.37 0.07 9.85
CA ALA A 188 -10.61 -1.13 9.05
C ALA A 188 -11.79 -2.00 9.54
N GLY A 189 -12.45 -1.63 10.65
CA GLY A 189 -13.65 -2.29 11.15
C GLY A 189 -13.38 -3.77 11.45
N PRO A 190 -14.16 -4.72 10.90
CA PRO A 190 -13.94 -6.14 11.12
C PRO A 190 -12.61 -6.66 10.55
N MET A 191 -11.98 -5.93 9.63
CA MET A 191 -10.67 -6.29 9.08
C MET A 191 -9.50 -5.77 9.93
N GLN A 192 -9.74 -5.10 11.07
CA GLN A 192 -8.69 -4.47 11.86
C GLN A 192 -7.66 -5.48 12.38
N ALA A 193 -6.39 -5.26 12.07
CA ALA A 193 -5.28 -6.09 12.57
C ALA A 193 -5.04 -5.82 14.06
N SER A 194 -5.29 -6.84 14.89
CA SER A 194 -5.23 -6.73 16.37
C SER A 194 -3.83 -6.43 16.91
N ARG A 195 -2.78 -6.89 16.22
CA ARG A 195 -1.37 -6.72 16.60
C ARG A 195 -0.68 -5.52 15.95
N LEU A 196 -1.44 -4.62 15.31
CA LEU A 196 -0.85 -3.43 14.67
C LEU A 196 -0.34 -2.41 15.70
N PHE A 197 -0.92 -2.38 16.90
CA PHE A 197 -0.61 -1.41 17.95
C PHE A 197 -0.12 -2.07 19.24
N ASP A 198 0.38 -3.31 19.17
CA ASP A 198 0.88 -4.10 20.31
C ASP A 198 2.34 -3.78 20.68
N ILE A 199 2.79 -2.55 20.40
CA ILE A 199 4.15 -2.08 20.68
C ILE A 199 4.11 -0.76 21.47
N PRO A 200 5.20 -0.38 22.16
CA PRO A 200 5.23 0.86 22.94
C PRO A 200 5.06 2.14 22.12
N ASP A 201 5.40 2.14 20.82
CA ASP A 201 5.17 3.30 19.95
C ASP A 201 3.65 3.46 19.71
N LYS A 202 3.09 4.56 20.23
CA LYS A 202 1.68 4.96 20.04
C LYS A 202 1.24 5.05 18.57
N ARG A 203 2.19 5.20 17.65
CA ARG A 203 1.96 5.22 16.20
C ARG A 203 1.71 3.82 15.62
N GLY A 204 1.99 2.77 16.38
CA GLY A 204 1.87 1.38 15.96
C GLY A 204 3.05 0.89 15.14
N LYS A 205 2.92 -0.34 14.62
CA LYS A 205 3.81 -0.91 13.61
C LYS A 205 3.58 -0.23 12.25
N PHE A 206 4.51 -0.44 11.32
CA PHE A 206 4.39 0.04 9.94
C PHE A 206 3.37 -0.77 9.13
N GLY A 207 2.77 -0.09 8.16
CA GLY A 207 2.08 -0.73 7.04
C GLY A 207 2.98 -0.77 5.81
N LEU A 208 3.07 -1.91 5.14
CA LEU A 208 3.89 -2.08 3.95
C LEU A 208 3.01 -2.31 2.72
N ILE A 209 3.30 -1.60 1.63
CA ILE A 209 2.72 -1.84 0.31
C ILE A 209 3.81 -2.36 -0.60
N HIS A 210 3.55 -3.46 -1.30
CA HIS A 210 4.41 -3.99 -2.37
C HIS A 210 3.59 -4.08 -3.65
N ASN A 211 3.89 -3.23 -4.64
CA ASN A 211 3.23 -3.23 -5.93
C ASN A 211 4.22 -3.59 -7.05
N VAL A 212 3.89 -4.57 -7.90
CA VAL A 212 4.75 -4.98 -9.02
C VAL A 212 4.04 -4.82 -10.36
N GLY A 213 4.77 -4.37 -11.37
CA GLY A 213 4.44 -4.54 -12.78
C GLY A 213 5.54 -5.37 -13.45
N LEU A 214 5.16 -6.46 -14.11
CA LEU A 214 6.13 -7.27 -14.86
C LEU A 214 6.54 -6.54 -16.15
N GLY A 215 7.83 -6.57 -16.48
CA GLY A 215 8.39 -5.91 -17.67
C GLY A 215 9.60 -4.97 -17.50
N GLY A 216 9.80 -4.21 -16.40
CA GLY A 216 9.03 -4.16 -15.16
C GLY A 216 9.38 -2.99 -14.23
N ALA A 217 8.62 -2.89 -13.14
CA ALA A 217 8.84 -1.93 -12.07
C ALA A 217 8.25 -2.47 -10.76
N VAL A 218 8.93 -2.21 -9.65
CA VAL A 218 8.42 -2.49 -8.30
C VAL A 218 8.42 -1.20 -7.52
N VAL A 219 7.32 -0.95 -6.81
CA VAL A 219 7.21 0.12 -5.82
C VAL A 219 6.95 -0.50 -4.45
N VAL A 220 7.76 -0.14 -3.47
CA VAL A 220 7.54 -0.45 -2.05
C VAL A 220 7.33 0.84 -1.29
N SER A 221 6.25 0.91 -0.52
CA SER A 221 5.94 2.04 0.36
C SER A 221 5.81 1.56 1.79
N LEU A 222 6.41 2.32 2.71
CA LEU A 222 6.22 2.16 4.16
C LEU A 222 5.35 3.31 4.65
N LEU A 223 4.27 2.97 5.37
CA LEU A 223 3.33 3.91 5.94
C LEU A 223 3.34 3.81 7.47
N HIS A 224 3.17 4.95 8.14
CA HIS A 224 3.08 5.03 9.60
C HIS A 224 2.10 6.11 10.03
N ARG A 225 1.58 6.03 11.26
CA ARG A 225 0.88 7.19 11.82
C ARG A 225 1.85 8.36 11.92
N SER A 226 1.32 9.56 11.72
CA SER A 226 2.12 10.77 11.84
C SER A 226 2.78 10.96 13.21
N GLU A 227 3.90 11.68 13.24
CA GLU A 227 4.61 11.99 14.49
C GLU A 227 3.75 12.76 15.49
N PHE A 228 2.89 13.64 14.98
CA PHE A 228 1.97 14.46 15.76
C PHE A 228 0.65 13.76 16.11
N TYR A 229 0.54 12.45 15.88
CA TYR A 229 -0.60 11.64 16.32
C TYR A 229 -0.81 11.71 17.83
N LYS A 230 -2.06 11.95 18.24
CA LYS A 230 -2.55 11.98 19.63
C LYS A 230 -3.72 10.98 19.78
N PRO A 231 -3.60 10.00 20.68
CA PRO A 231 -4.71 9.07 20.98
C PRO A 231 -5.99 9.79 21.44
N GLY A 232 -7.14 9.17 21.19
CA GLY A 232 -8.44 9.61 21.73
C GLY A 232 -9.09 10.82 21.04
N ARG A 233 -8.50 11.36 19.97
CA ARG A 233 -9.16 12.39 19.15
C ARG A 233 -10.25 11.77 18.28
N LYS A 234 -11.38 12.48 18.13
CA LYS A 234 -12.40 12.16 17.14
C LYS A 234 -11.87 12.33 15.73
N TYR A 235 -12.35 11.50 14.82
CA TYR A 235 -11.81 11.35 13.48
C TYR A 235 -12.78 11.89 12.44
N GLY A 236 -12.26 12.26 11.25
CA GLY A 236 -13.09 12.73 10.14
C GLY A 236 -14.15 11.72 9.69
N ARG A 237 -13.95 10.41 9.93
CA ARG A 237 -14.93 9.36 9.61
C ARG A 237 -16.27 9.56 10.32
N ASP A 238 -16.26 10.14 11.52
CA ASP A 238 -17.46 10.23 12.37
C ASP A 238 -18.55 11.10 11.70
N GLY A 239 -18.16 11.96 10.76
CA GLY A 239 -19.08 12.78 9.96
C GLY A 239 -19.71 12.08 8.76
N LEU A 240 -19.25 10.89 8.36
CA LEU A 240 -19.77 10.19 7.16
C LEU A 240 -21.04 9.39 7.45
N GLY A 241 -21.30 9.02 8.71
CA GLY A 241 -22.43 8.18 9.10
C GLY A 241 -22.32 6.71 8.65
N TYR A 242 -21.15 6.29 8.17
CA TYR A 242 -20.83 4.91 7.79
C TYR A 242 -19.33 4.68 7.73
N ASN A 243 -18.90 3.42 7.79
CA ASN A 243 -17.50 3.07 7.71
C ASN A 243 -17.11 2.60 6.30
N HIS A 244 -16.62 3.55 5.49
CA HIS A 244 -16.14 3.33 4.13
C HIS A 244 -14.97 2.34 3.99
N ALA A 245 -14.36 1.88 5.09
CA ALA A 245 -13.34 0.85 5.02
C ALA A 245 -13.92 -0.54 4.69
N HIS A 246 -15.15 -0.84 5.08
CA HIS A 246 -15.77 -2.16 4.92
C HIS A 246 -17.24 -2.12 4.46
N GLU A 247 -17.86 -0.94 4.43
CA GLU A 247 -19.19 -0.73 3.85
C GLU A 247 -19.05 -0.08 2.46
N CYS A 248 -19.60 -0.73 1.44
CA CYS A 248 -19.76 -0.13 0.11
C CYS A 248 -21.14 0.51 0.00
N ARG A 249 -21.17 1.82 -0.27
CA ARG A 249 -22.41 2.55 -0.58
C ARG A 249 -22.31 3.10 -1.99
N LEU A 250 -23.34 2.89 -2.79
CA LEU A 250 -23.43 3.49 -4.11
C LEU A 250 -23.64 4.99 -3.98
N VAL A 251 -23.02 5.76 -4.88
CA VAL A 251 -23.27 7.20 -4.99
C VAL A 251 -24.72 7.40 -5.43
N THR A 252 -25.49 8.14 -4.64
CA THR A 252 -26.87 8.47 -4.97
C THR A 252 -26.96 9.84 -5.64
N MET A 253 -28.06 10.12 -6.36
CA MET A 253 -28.31 11.46 -6.88
C MET A 253 -28.38 12.51 -5.76
N ALA A 254 -28.89 12.14 -4.58
CA ALA A 254 -28.89 13.04 -3.42
C ALA A 254 -27.46 13.40 -2.96
N ASP A 255 -26.47 12.53 -3.16
CA ASP A 255 -25.07 12.85 -2.86
C ASP A 255 -24.45 13.74 -3.94
N VAL A 256 -24.80 13.52 -5.21
CA VAL A 256 -24.42 14.40 -6.32
C VAL A 256 -24.97 15.81 -6.09
N ASP A 257 -26.24 15.94 -5.72
CA ASP A 257 -26.91 17.22 -5.47
C ASP A 257 -26.23 18.04 -4.35
N LYS A 258 -25.59 17.37 -3.38
CA LYS A 258 -24.83 18.05 -2.29
C LYS A 258 -23.55 18.71 -2.79
N VAL A 259 -22.90 18.14 -3.80
CA VAL A 259 -21.54 18.56 -4.25
C VAL A 259 -21.53 19.18 -5.65
N MET A 260 -22.62 19.03 -6.42
CA MET A 260 -22.70 19.56 -7.77
C MET A 260 -22.65 21.09 -7.75
N SER A 261 -21.95 21.65 -8.73
CA SER A 261 -21.91 23.11 -8.89
C SER A 261 -23.31 23.63 -9.20
N LYS A 262 -23.83 24.49 -8.30
CA LYS A 262 -25.13 25.17 -8.47
C LYS A 262 -25.14 26.16 -9.63
N THR A 263 -23.95 26.55 -10.12
CA THR A 263 -23.79 27.60 -11.13
C THR A 263 -23.21 27.08 -12.45
N ALA A 264 -22.43 25.99 -12.46
CA ALA A 264 -21.57 25.65 -13.58
C ALA A 264 -21.83 24.30 -14.26
N SER A 265 -22.77 23.46 -13.81
CA SER A 265 -22.92 22.13 -14.45
C SER A 265 -24.35 21.64 -14.61
N ARG A 266 -24.81 21.62 -15.88
CA ARG A 266 -26.05 20.95 -16.32
C ARG A 266 -25.81 19.52 -16.84
N TYR A 267 -24.57 19.03 -16.83
CA TYR A 267 -24.16 17.87 -17.64
C TYR A 267 -23.45 16.73 -16.87
N VAL A 268 -23.49 16.70 -15.53
CA VAL A 268 -22.67 15.73 -14.78
C VAL A 268 -23.08 14.28 -15.04
N LEU A 269 -24.33 13.98 -15.43
CA LEU A 269 -24.82 12.60 -15.60
C LEU A 269 -25.93 12.44 -16.67
N GLN A 270 -25.78 13.07 -17.85
CA GLN A 270 -26.59 12.67 -19.02
C GLN A 270 -25.99 11.44 -19.70
#